data_AF-A0A7C3E4V7-F1
#
_entry.id   AF-A0A7C3E4V7-F1
#
_cell.length_a   1.000
_cell.length_b   1.000
_cell.length_c   1.000
_cell.angle_alpha   90.00
_cell.angle_beta   90.00
_cell.angle_gamma   90.00
#
_symmetry.space_group_name_H-M   'P 1'
#
loop_
_entity.id
_entity.type
_entity.pdbx_description
1 polymer ?
#
loop_
_entity_poly.entity_id
_entity_poly.type
_entity_poly.pdbx_seq_one_letter_code
_entity_poly.pdbx_strand_id
1 'polypeptide(L)'
;MEINALYEVRHLTRTDLFAESGSGSFDLVQSFTGEGLQAQVDERVRQLLSDPRSAQEWVFADDYDRGFLYEKAELSQASFRIYRTIQPHAEPANPQIIGFLKRYPVLLRALESGDYVEAGMILDKSRKLAQYPHLVSYILGQYGFFALTLYWLHQFDASKEDRLGHLLAQGPALSRYDTQGPYERLFAYCYKTVESKTVDALKREIASKLRTILVTQRKHLVVPVVGCNFRSTLSDLAGLIKQAKREGKKRSLVEGLEGYEARIRRYLETLKIYISPEPYNPHDSHALAVIIEDENQRRLLGYLKRELAAMLSPLMAEGYPFTATLARLSPDQADVEIWI
;
A
#
# COMPACT_ATOMS: atom_id res chain seq x y z
N MET A 1 -25.06 0.27 -22.98
CA MET A 1 -24.57 -0.98 -22.40
C MET A 1 -25.45 -1.28 -21.21
N GLU A 2 -26.12 -2.43 -21.20
CA GLU A 2 -27.00 -2.83 -20.10
C GLU A 2 -26.14 -3.26 -18.91
N ILE A 3 -26.39 -2.65 -17.74
CA ILE A 3 -25.67 -2.89 -16.49
C ILE A 3 -26.44 -3.93 -15.68
N ASN A 4 -25.82 -5.07 -15.41
CA ASN A 4 -26.40 -6.14 -14.62
C ASN A 4 -26.21 -5.92 -13.12
N ALA A 5 -25.04 -5.44 -12.73
CA ALA A 5 -24.67 -5.25 -11.34
C ALA A 5 -23.80 -4.01 -11.16
N LEU A 6 -23.96 -3.38 -10.01
CA LEU A 6 -23.10 -2.33 -9.50
C LEU A 6 -22.41 -2.81 -8.23
N TYR A 7 -21.16 -2.41 -8.07
CA TYR A 7 -20.33 -2.72 -6.91
C TYR A 7 -19.83 -1.42 -6.30
N GLU A 8 -20.27 -1.12 -5.09
CA GLU A 8 -19.81 0.02 -4.31
C GLU A 8 -18.70 -0.45 -3.39
N VAL A 9 -17.49 0.07 -3.57
CA VAL A 9 -16.39 -0.13 -2.64
C VAL A 9 -16.27 1.13 -1.78
N ARG A 10 -16.72 1.04 -0.53
CA ARG A 10 -16.72 2.16 0.42
C ARG A 10 -15.46 2.13 1.27
N HIS A 11 -14.83 3.29 1.40
CA HIS A 11 -13.69 3.60 2.24
C HIS A 11 -13.92 4.94 2.96
N LEU A 12 -13.23 5.18 4.07
CA LEU A 12 -13.48 6.28 5.04
C LEU A 12 -13.93 7.61 4.43
N THR A 13 -13.31 8.06 3.34
CA THR A 13 -13.58 9.35 2.69
C THR A 13 -13.97 9.23 1.21
N ARG A 14 -14.12 8.00 0.71
CA ARG A 14 -14.23 7.72 -0.73
C ARG A 14 -15.10 6.50 -1.00
N THR A 15 -15.93 6.57 -2.04
CA THR A 15 -16.64 5.40 -2.59
C THR A 15 -16.33 5.26 -4.07
N ASP A 16 -15.90 4.07 -4.48
CA ASP A 16 -15.69 3.73 -5.88
C ASP A 16 -16.81 2.83 -6.38
N LEU A 17 -17.45 3.25 -7.47
CA LEU A 17 -18.58 2.55 -8.07
C LEU A 17 -18.11 1.85 -9.34
N PHE A 18 -18.21 0.52 -9.37
CA PHE A 18 -17.92 -0.30 -10.53
C PHE A 18 -19.21 -0.88 -11.13
N ALA A 19 -19.21 -1.11 -12.44
CA ALA A 19 -20.32 -1.71 -13.16
C ALA A 19 -19.89 -3.00 -13.85
N GLU A 20 -20.73 -4.02 -13.74
CA GLU A 20 -20.69 -5.23 -14.55
C GLU A 20 -21.85 -5.19 -15.56
N SER A 21 -21.49 -5.34 -16.83
CA SER A 21 -22.44 -5.39 -17.94
C SER A 21 -23.01 -6.79 -18.17
N GLY A 22 -24.10 -6.88 -18.94
CA GLY A 22 -24.67 -8.14 -19.41
C GLY A 22 -23.70 -9.06 -20.16
N SER A 23 -22.67 -8.50 -20.80
CA SER A 23 -21.63 -9.26 -21.50
C SER A 23 -20.46 -9.68 -20.61
N GLY A 24 -20.51 -9.38 -19.31
CA GLY A 24 -19.43 -9.67 -18.34
C GLY A 24 -18.28 -8.64 -18.33
N SER A 25 -18.39 -7.54 -19.10
CA SER A 25 -17.43 -6.43 -19.01
C SER A 25 -17.54 -5.76 -17.64
N PHE A 26 -16.40 -5.43 -17.04
CA PHE A 26 -16.30 -4.86 -15.69
C PHE A 26 -15.42 -3.62 -15.69
N ASP A 27 -15.99 -2.48 -15.29
CA ASP A 27 -15.33 -1.18 -15.35
C ASP A 27 -15.65 -0.29 -14.16
N LEU A 28 -14.77 0.67 -13.88
CA LEU A 28 -15.06 1.75 -12.96
C LEU A 28 -16.00 2.76 -13.64
N VAL A 29 -17.12 3.05 -12.97
CA VAL A 29 -18.06 4.08 -13.39
C VAL A 29 -17.58 5.45 -12.92
N GLN A 30 -17.35 5.57 -11.61
CA GLN A 30 -17.05 6.84 -10.97
C GLN A 30 -16.50 6.65 -9.56
N SER A 31 -15.60 7.54 -9.17
CA SER A 31 -15.14 7.72 -7.79
C SER A 31 -15.82 8.93 -7.17
N PHE A 32 -16.31 8.78 -5.94
CA PHE A 32 -16.99 9.82 -5.19
C PHE A 32 -16.18 10.15 -3.94
N THR A 33 -16.11 11.43 -3.57
CA THR A 33 -15.42 11.95 -2.39
C THR A 33 -16.14 13.20 -1.87
N GLY A 34 -16.02 13.50 -0.57
CA GLY A 34 -16.50 14.77 0.02
C GLY A 34 -17.89 14.68 0.65
N GLU A 35 -18.49 15.84 0.94
CA GLU A 35 -19.79 15.92 1.62
C GLU A 35 -20.93 15.39 0.75
N GLY A 36 -21.91 14.71 1.38
CA GLY A 36 -23.03 14.11 0.67
C GLY A 36 -22.66 12.88 -0.18
N LEU A 37 -21.47 12.30 0.04
CA LEU A 37 -20.95 11.12 -0.67
C LEU A 37 -22.01 10.05 -0.93
N GLN A 38 -22.71 9.61 0.13
CA GLN A 38 -23.68 8.53 0.01
C GLN A 38 -24.87 8.90 -0.86
N ALA A 39 -25.39 10.13 -0.73
CA ALA A 39 -26.52 10.58 -1.54
C ALA A 39 -26.14 10.65 -3.03
N GLN A 40 -24.91 11.05 -3.36
CA GLN A 40 -24.40 11.06 -4.74
C GLN A 40 -24.27 9.63 -5.31
N VAL A 41 -23.76 8.69 -4.51
CA VAL A 41 -23.67 7.27 -4.90
C VAL A 41 -25.06 6.70 -5.13
N ASP A 42 -26.00 6.90 -4.20
CA ASP A 42 -27.37 6.38 -4.30
C ASP A 42 -28.12 6.95 -5.51
N GLU A 43 -27.93 8.25 -5.79
CA GLU A 43 -28.44 8.89 -6.99
C GLU A 43 -27.86 8.26 -8.26
N ARG A 44 -26.54 8.04 -8.28
CA ARG A 44 -25.89 7.41 -9.43
C ARG A 44 -26.37 5.97 -9.64
N VAL A 45 -26.53 5.21 -8.58
CA VAL A 45 -27.07 3.84 -8.62
C VAL A 45 -28.48 3.83 -9.21
N ARG A 46 -29.36 4.75 -8.76
CA ARG A 46 -30.73 4.89 -9.28
C ARG A 46 -30.78 5.31 -10.76
N GLN A 47 -29.81 6.09 -11.23
CA GLN A 47 -29.70 6.47 -12.65
C GLN A 47 -29.25 5.31 -13.54
N LEU A 48 -28.44 4.39 -13.00
CA LEU A 48 -27.80 3.32 -13.77
C LEU A 48 -28.58 2.00 -13.72
N LEU A 49 -29.37 1.78 -12.67
CA LEU A 49 -30.22 0.60 -12.51
C LEU A 49 -31.69 1.02 -12.46
N SER A 50 -32.48 0.50 -13.41
CA SER A 50 -33.90 0.86 -13.54
C SER A 50 -34.79 0.28 -12.42
N ASP A 51 -34.44 -0.89 -11.88
CA ASP A 51 -35.14 -1.53 -10.77
C ASP A 51 -34.14 -2.33 -9.89
N PRO A 52 -33.35 -1.64 -9.05
CA PRO A 52 -32.30 -2.30 -8.26
C PRO A 52 -32.90 -3.14 -7.13
N ARG A 53 -32.43 -4.40 -7.00
CA ARG A 53 -32.60 -5.15 -5.75
C ARG A 53 -31.80 -4.50 -4.62
N SER A 54 -32.23 -4.71 -3.38
CA SER A 54 -31.52 -4.23 -2.19
C SER A 54 -30.04 -4.60 -2.21
N ALA A 55 -29.19 -3.63 -1.85
CA ALA A 55 -27.76 -3.81 -1.80
C ALA A 55 -27.37 -4.92 -0.81
N GLN A 56 -26.56 -5.87 -1.26
CA GLN A 56 -26.02 -6.92 -0.42
C GLN A 56 -24.59 -6.58 0.00
N GLU A 57 -24.33 -6.52 1.30
CA GLU A 57 -22.97 -6.37 1.81
C GLU A 57 -22.17 -7.66 1.59
N TRP A 58 -20.97 -7.52 1.05
CA TRP A 58 -19.99 -8.57 0.85
C TRP A 58 -18.83 -8.38 1.81
N VAL A 59 -18.69 -9.32 2.73
CA VAL A 59 -17.60 -9.37 3.69
C VAL A 59 -16.57 -10.37 3.21
N PHE A 60 -15.38 -9.87 2.86
CA PHE A 60 -14.26 -10.73 2.52
C PHE A 60 -13.41 -10.97 3.76
N ALA A 61 -13.14 -12.24 4.07
CA ALA A 61 -12.11 -12.58 5.04
C ALA A 61 -10.75 -12.05 4.54
N ASP A 62 -9.98 -11.48 5.45
CA ASP A 62 -8.62 -11.03 5.17
C ASP A 62 -7.75 -12.27 4.89
N ASP A 63 -7.35 -12.46 3.63
CA ASP A 63 -6.40 -13.53 3.25
C ASP A 63 -4.95 -13.15 3.56
N TYR A 64 -4.70 -11.91 3.95
CA TYR A 64 -3.37 -11.44 4.35
C TYR A 64 -3.16 -11.75 5.82
N ASP A 65 -2.71 -12.97 6.11
CA ASP A 65 -2.27 -13.41 7.44
C ASP A 65 -0.91 -12.79 7.82
N ARG A 66 -0.69 -11.53 7.47
CA ARG A 66 0.43 -10.77 7.99
C ARG A 66 -0.07 -10.18 9.30
N GLY A 67 0.25 -10.83 10.41
CA GLY A 67 -0.13 -10.45 11.77
C GLY A 67 0.42 -9.10 12.25
N PHE A 68 0.50 -8.11 11.34
CA PHE A 68 0.94 -6.77 11.60
C PHE A 68 0.06 -6.11 12.64
N LEU A 69 0.72 -5.29 13.43
CA LEU A 69 0.09 -4.29 14.25
C LEU A 69 0.16 -2.99 13.49
N TYR A 70 -1.01 -2.43 13.21
CA TYR A 70 -1.15 -1.16 12.55
C TYR A 70 -1.30 -0.08 13.63
N GLU A 71 -0.37 0.88 13.64
CA GLU A 71 -0.48 2.07 14.48
C GLU A 71 -1.70 2.89 14.07
N LYS A 72 -1.99 3.01 12.76
CA LYS A 72 -3.13 3.78 12.26
C LYS A 72 -4.32 2.91 11.88
N ALA A 73 -5.52 3.29 12.32
CA ALA A 73 -6.78 2.62 11.98
C ALA A 73 -7.08 2.64 10.46
N GLU A 74 -6.66 3.71 9.78
CA GLU A 74 -6.76 3.88 8.32
C GLU A 74 -5.95 2.82 7.54
N LEU A 75 -4.93 2.24 8.17
CA LEU A 75 -4.17 1.14 7.60
C LEU A 75 -4.85 -0.22 7.80
N SER A 76 -5.98 -0.30 8.51
CA SER A 76 -6.72 -1.55 8.71
C SER A 76 -7.63 -1.88 7.52
N GLN A 77 -7.67 -3.16 7.10
CA GLN A 77 -8.62 -3.60 6.06
C GLN A 77 -10.08 -3.55 6.54
N ALA A 78 -10.32 -3.54 7.85
CA ALA A 78 -11.67 -3.49 8.43
C ALA A 78 -12.46 -2.22 8.05
N SER A 79 -11.80 -1.21 7.48
CA SER A 79 -12.39 0.05 7.06
C SER A 79 -13.07 -0.02 5.68
N PHE A 80 -12.88 -1.09 4.91
CA PHE A 80 -13.49 -1.25 3.59
C PHE A 80 -14.76 -2.09 3.66
N ARG A 81 -15.81 -1.64 2.96
CA ARG A 81 -17.05 -2.40 2.78
C ARG A 81 -17.42 -2.45 1.31
N ILE A 82 -17.85 -3.61 0.85
CA ILE A 82 -18.23 -3.81 -0.54
C ILE A 82 -19.72 -4.13 -0.57
N TYR A 83 -20.49 -3.36 -1.33
CA TYR A 83 -21.91 -3.59 -1.55
C TYR A 83 -22.16 -3.94 -2.99
N ARG A 84 -22.96 -4.97 -3.23
CA ARG A 84 -23.42 -5.35 -4.57
C ARG A 84 -24.90 -5.05 -4.72
N THR A 85 -25.24 -4.26 -5.73
CA THR A 85 -26.62 -3.93 -6.11
C THR A 85 -26.86 -4.51 -7.51
N ILE A 86 -27.94 -5.26 -7.69
CA ILE A 86 -28.20 -6.00 -8.94
C ILE A 86 -29.57 -5.73 -9.53
N GLN A 87 -29.70 -5.95 -10.84
CA GLN A 87 -31.00 -6.10 -11.47
C GLN A 87 -31.66 -7.44 -11.08
N PRO A 88 -33.00 -7.57 -11.20
CA PRO A 88 -33.72 -8.79 -10.81
C PRO A 88 -33.30 -10.05 -11.58
N HIS A 89 -32.83 -9.89 -12.82
CA HIS A 89 -32.43 -10.99 -13.70
C HIS A 89 -30.91 -11.16 -13.79
N ALA A 90 -30.15 -10.45 -12.96
CA ALA A 90 -28.70 -10.51 -13.01
C ALA A 90 -28.17 -11.89 -12.59
N GLU A 91 -27.18 -12.36 -13.33
CA GLU A 91 -26.45 -13.59 -13.00
C GLU A 91 -25.61 -13.45 -11.72
N PRO A 92 -25.17 -14.57 -11.12
CA PRO A 92 -24.16 -14.56 -10.07
C PRO A 92 -22.91 -13.82 -10.55
N ALA A 93 -22.23 -13.12 -9.63
CA ALA A 93 -21.06 -12.34 -9.99
C ALA A 93 -19.92 -13.22 -10.52
N ASN A 94 -19.25 -12.74 -11.56
CA ASN A 94 -18.09 -13.41 -12.13
C ASN A 94 -16.99 -13.60 -11.06
N PRO A 95 -16.45 -14.83 -10.86
CA PRO A 95 -15.38 -15.10 -9.90
C PRO A 95 -14.13 -14.23 -10.07
N GLN A 96 -13.84 -13.77 -11.29
CA GLN A 96 -12.74 -12.86 -11.58
C GLN A 96 -13.00 -11.46 -11.00
N ILE A 97 -14.23 -10.95 -11.11
CA ILE A 97 -14.65 -9.68 -10.51
C ILE A 97 -14.55 -9.76 -8.99
N ILE A 98 -15.04 -10.84 -8.39
CA ILE A 98 -14.90 -11.10 -6.95
C ILE A 98 -13.42 -11.09 -6.56
N GLY A 99 -12.57 -11.75 -7.36
CA GLY A 99 -11.13 -11.77 -7.17
C GLY A 99 -10.49 -10.38 -7.20
N PHE A 100 -10.89 -9.55 -8.16
CA PHE A 100 -10.45 -8.16 -8.28
C PHE A 100 -10.91 -7.33 -7.08
N LEU A 101 -12.20 -7.34 -6.77
CA LEU A 101 -12.81 -6.59 -5.67
C LEU A 101 -12.23 -6.96 -4.30
N LYS A 102 -11.77 -8.20 -4.13
CA LYS A 102 -11.05 -8.61 -2.91
C LYS A 102 -9.64 -7.99 -2.80
N ARG A 103 -8.97 -7.71 -3.92
CA ARG A 103 -7.59 -7.19 -3.95
C ARG A 103 -7.51 -5.68 -4.12
N TYR A 104 -8.53 -5.09 -4.73
CA TYR A 104 -8.63 -3.66 -5.00
C TYR A 104 -8.49 -2.79 -3.73
N PRO A 105 -9.22 -3.04 -2.63
CA PRO A 105 -9.08 -2.26 -1.38
C PRO A 105 -7.66 -2.25 -0.83
N VAL A 106 -6.98 -3.39 -0.90
CA VAL A 106 -5.62 -3.55 -0.37
C VAL A 106 -4.63 -2.70 -1.17
N LEU A 107 -4.77 -2.69 -2.50
CA LEU A 107 -3.96 -1.84 -3.38
C LEU A 107 -4.25 -0.36 -3.16
N LEU A 108 -5.51 0.03 -3.14
CA LEU A 108 -5.92 1.43 -2.95
C LEU A 108 -5.37 1.98 -1.63
N ARG A 109 -5.56 1.23 -0.54
CA ARG A 109 -5.02 1.59 0.78
C ARG A 109 -3.52 1.82 0.75
N ALA A 110 -2.75 0.91 0.13
CA ALA A 110 -1.31 1.03 0.06
C ALA A 110 -0.87 2.29 -0.70
N LEU A 111 -1.58 2.66 -1.77
CA LEU A 111 -1.33 3.90 -2.50
C LEU A 111 -1.70 5.14 -1.69
N GLU A 112 -2.86 5.14 -1.03
CA GLU A 112 -3.34 6.28 -0.22
C GLU A 112 -2.46 6.53 1.01
N SER A 113 -1.89 5.47 1.59
CA SER A 113 -0.99 5.54 2.75
C SER A 113 0.49 5.74 2.40
N GLY A 114 0.83 6.00 1.14
CA GLY A 114 2.23 6.14 0.71
C GLY A 114 3.09 4.88 0.86
N ASP A 115 2.47 3.70 0.97
CA ASP A 115 3.11 2.39 1.07
C ASP A 115 3.30 1.78 -0.32
N TYR A 116 4.07 2.48 -1.14
CA TYR A 116 4.25 2.12 -2.53
C TYR A 116 5.04 0.81 -2.70
N VAL A 117 5.83 0.40 -1.70
CA VAL A 117 6.49 -0.91 -1.70
C VAL A 117 5.45 -2.03 -1.64
N GLU A 118 4.48 -1.95 -0.72
CA GLU A 118 3.41 -2.94 -0.65
C GLU A 118 2.52 -2.88 -1.89
N ALA A 119 2.22 -1.69 -2.43
CA ALA A 119 1.46 -1.56 -3.67
C ALA A 119 2.13 -2.31 -4.83
N GLY A 120 3.45 -2.15 -5.00
CA GLY A 120 4.22 -2.91 -5.98
C GLY A 120 4.21 -4.42 -5.71
N MET A 121 4.36 -4.85 -4.45
CA MET A 121 4.28 -6.28 -4.08
C MET A 121 2.91 -6.90 -4.37
N ILE A 122 1.81 -6.17 -4.13
CA ILE A 122 0.45 -6.62 -4.42
C ILE A 122 0.28 -6.82 -5.92
N LEU A 123 0.74 -5.87 -6.73
CA LEU A 123 0.63 -5.92 -8.19
C LEU A 123 1.46 -7.04 -8.79
N ASP A 124 2.68 -7.22 -8.29
CA ASP A 124 3.58 -8.30 -8.68
C ASP A 124 2.91 -9.67 -8.45
N LYS A 125 2.38 -9.89 -7.23
CA LYS A 125 1.88 -11.20 -6.79
C LYS A 125 0.42 -11.50 -7.16
N SER A 126 -0.38 -10.51 -7.54
CA SER A 126 -1.82 -10.67 -7.73
C SER A 126 -2.22 -10.99 -9.17
N ARG A 127 -2.41 -12.29 -9.46
CA ARG A 127 -3.05 -12.74 -10.71
C ARG A 127 -4.49 -12.24 -10.88
N LYS A 128 -5.16 -11.91 -9.76
CA LYS A 128 -6.55 -11.41 -9.74
C LYS A 128 -6.65 -10.00 -10.28
N LEU A 129 -5.70 -9.13 -9.93
CA LEU A 129 -5.64 -7.76 -10.46
C LEU A 129 -5.23 -7.76 -11.93
N ALA A 130 -4.36 -8.70 -12.33
CA ALA A 130 -3.88 -8.80 -13.71
C ALA A 130 -4.98 -9.10 -14.74
N GLN A 131 -6.18 -9.56 -14.33
CA GLN A 131 -7.32 -9.77 -15.23
C GLN A 131 -7.93 -8.45 -15.74
N TYR A 132 -7.69 -7.32 -15.05
CA TYR A 132 -8.26 -6.02 -15.38
C TYR A 132 -7.15 -4.95 -15.48
N PRO A 133 -6.23 -5.08 -16.46
CA PRO A 133 -5.03 -4.24 -16.54
C PRO A 133 -5.34 -2.75 -16.70
N HIS A 134 -6.42 -2.40 -17.40
CA HIS A 134 -6.86 -1.01 -17.56
C HIS A 134 -7.33 -0.39 -16.25
N LEU A 135 -8.06 -1.14 -15.42
CA LEU A 135 -8.45 -0.71 -14.08
C LEU A 135 -7.22 -0.53 -13.19
N VAL A 136 -6.27 -1.47 -13.24
CA VAL A 136 -5.01 -1.35 -12.49
C VAL A 136 -4.26 -0.06 -12.86
N SER A 137 -4.08 0.21 -14.15
CA SER A 137 -3.44 1.46 -14.61
C SER A 137 -4.21 2.71 -14.19
N TYR A 138 -5.54 2.67 -14.20
CA TYR A 138 -6.38 3.77 -13.70
C TYR A 138 -6.14 4.02 -12.21
N ILE A 139 -6.16 2.96 -11.40
CA ILE A 139 -6.01 3.02 -9.94
C ILE A 139 -4.65 3.58 -9.55
N LEU A 140 -3.60 3.13 -10.25
CA LEU A 140 -2.24 3.59 -10.01
C LEU A 140 -2.10 5.08 -10.29
N GLY A 141 -2.73 5.58 -11.37
CA GLY A 141 -2.65 6.98 -11.78
C GLY A 141 -1.20 7.50 -11.76
N GLN A 142 -1.00 8.67 -11.15
CA GLN A 142 0.34 9.24 -10.96
C GLN A 142 1.22 8.48 -9.96
N TYR A 143 0.63 7.70 -9.06
CA TYR A 143 1.34 6.94 -8.03
C TYR A 143 1.97 5.65 -8.55
N GLY A 144 1.63 5.23 -9.78
CA GLY A 144 2.25 4.09 -10.45
C GLY A 144 3.77 4.20 -10.51
N PHE A 145 4.30 5.42 -10.69
CA PHE A 145 5.75 5.67 -10.67
C PHE A 145 6.38 5.19 -9.35
N PHE A 146 5.81 5.58 -8.21
CA PHE A 146 6.35 5.22 -6.90
C PHE A 146 6.14 3.73 -6.60
N ALA A 147 5.00 3.17 -6.99
CA ALA A 147 4.73 1.73 -6.82
C ALA A 147 5.76 0.86 -7.56
N LEU A 148 6.17 1.25 -8.77
CA LEU A 148 7.22 0.57 -9.52
C LEU A 148 8.60 0.80 -8.90
N THR A 149 8.96 2.05 -8.67
CA THR A 149 10.34 2.42 -8.33
C THR A 149 10.70 2.04 -6.91
N LEU A 150 9.85 2.30 -5.92
CA LEU A 150 10.15 1.92 -4.53
C LEU A 150 10.12 0.40 -4.34
N TYR A 151 9.25 -0.32 -5.05
CA TYR A 151 9.29 -1.78 -5.09
C TYR A 151 10.61 -2.29 -5.69
N TRP A 152 11.06 -1.75 -6.83
CA TRP A 152 12.34 -2.10 -7.44
C TRP A 152 13.53 -1.82 -6.51
N LEU A 153 13.56 -0.64 -5.86
CA LEU A 153 14.58 -0.31 -4.87
C LEU A 153 14.57 -1.34 -3.74
N HIS A 154 13.38 -1.75 -3.28
CA HIS A 154 13.21 -2.74 -2.20
C HIS A 154 13.65 -4.17 -2.55
N GLN A 155 13.68 -4.59 -3.82
CA GLN A 155 14.10 -5.95 -4.21
C GLN A 155 15.58 -6.25 -3.88
N PHE A 156 15.88 -7.46 -3.41
CA PHE A 156 17.23 -8.00 -3.21
C PHE A 156 17.58 -9.00 -4.32
N ASP A 157 17.59 -8.50 -5.57
CA ASP A 157 17.89 -9.29 -6.77
C ASP A 157 19.05 -8.64 -7.51
N ALA A 158 20.12 -9.40 -7.76
CA ALA A 158 21.32 -8.90 -8.44
C ALA A 158 21.07 -8.56 -9.92
N SER A 159 20.07 -9.19 -10.55
CA SER A 159 19.74 -9.01 -11.98
C SER A 159 18.71 -7.91 -12.24
N LYS A 160 18.17 -7.29 -11.17
CA LYS A 160 17.06 -6.32 -11.30
C LYS A 160 17.44 -5.06 -12.06
N GLU A 161 18.70 -4.61 -11.97
CA GLU A 161 19.16 -3.41 -12.68
C GLU A 161 19.24 -3.67 -14.19
N ASP A 162 19.81 -4.81 -14.60
CA ASP A 162 19.89 -5.20 -16.02
C ASP A 162 18.50 -5.37 -16.62
N ARG A 163 17.60 -6.07 -15.91
CA ARG A 163 16.21 -6.27 -16.34
C ARG A 163 15.47 -4.94 -16.49
N LEU A 164 15.60 -4.04 -15.51
CA LEU A 164 15.00 -2.71 -15.59
C LEU A 164 15.61 -1.89 -16.74
N GLY A 165 16.93 -1.95 -16.94
CA GLY A 165 17.60 -1.30 -18.07
C GLY A 165 17.03 -1.75 -19.42
N HIS A 166 16.83 -3.05 -19.60
CA HIS A 166 16.18 -3.59 -20.80
C HIS A 166 14.75 -3.07 -20.99
N LEU A 167 13.95 -3.03 -19.94
CA LEU A 167 12.56 -2.53 -19.99
C LEU A 167 12.50 -1.04 -20.33
N LEU A 168 13.38 -0.23 -19.73
CA LEU A 168 13.46 1.22 -19.99
C LEU A 168 13.88 1.51 -21.43
N ALA A 169 14.80 0.73 -21.99
CA ALA A 169 15.30 0.89 -23.36
C ALA A 169 14.26 0.48 -24.42
N GLN A 170 13.53 -0.61 -24.18
CA GLN A 170 12.57 -1.15 -25.17
C GLN A 170 11.16 -0.58 -25.04
N GLY A 171 10.84 0.06 -23.90
CA GLY A 171 9.51 0.60 -23.63
C GLY A 171 8.43 -0.50 -23.55
N PRO A 172 7.14 -0.17 -23.75
CA PRO A 172 6.03 -1.12 -23.62
C PRO A 172 5.96 -2.14 -24.76
N ALA A 173 6.85 -2.10 -25.76
CA ALA A 173 6.81 -3.02 -26.90
C ALA A 173 6.99 -4.50 -26.50
N LEU A 174 7.56 -4.77 -25.31
CA LEU A 174 7.63 -6.09 -24.70
C LEU A 174 6.38 -6.50 -23.90
N SER A 175 5.49 -5.57 -23.56
CA SER A 175 4.41 -5.81 -22.58
C SER A 175 3.13 -6.35 -23.22
N ARG A 176 3.20 -7.54 -23.83
CA ARG A 176 2.00 -8.40 -23.86
C ARG A 176 1.87 -8.97 -22.45
N TYR A 177 0.83 -8.57 -21.72
CA TYR A 177 0.59 -8.88 -20.30
C TYR A 177 0.63 -10.40 -19.98
N ASP A 178 0.52 -11.23 -21.01
CA ASP A 178 0.19 -12.65 -20.94
C ASP A 178 1.43 -13.55 -20.91
N THR A 179 2.61 -13.05 -21.30
CA THR A 179 3.85 -13.84 -21.42
C THR A 179 4.97 -13.44 -20.47
N GLN A 180 4.74 -12.47 -19.58
CA GLN A 180 5.81 -11.88 -18.77
C GLN A 180 5.74 -12.23 -17.28
N GLY A 181 6.90 -12.09 -16.62
CA GLY A 181 7.01 -12.24 -15.18
C GLY A 181 6.24 -11.15 -14.42
N PRO A 182 6.02 -11.35 -13.12
CA PRO A 182 5.41 -10.37 -12.22
C PRO A 182 5.94 -8.93 -12.34
N TYR A 183 7.26 -8.78 -12.43
CA TYR A 183 7.93 -7.48 -12.48
C TYR A 183 7.65 -6.71 -13.78
N GLU A 184 7.66 -7.36 -14.94
CA GLU A 184 7.40 -6.66 -16.20
C GLU A 184 5.92 -6.25 -16.33
N ARG A 185 4.99 -7.05 -15.77
CA ARG A 185 3.58 -6.60 -15.70
C ARG A 185 3.45 -5.33 -14.89
N LEU A 186 4.12 -5.24 -13.74
CA LEU A 186 4.17 -4.01 -12.94
C LEU A 186 4.76 -2.86 -13.76
N PHE A 187 5.87 -3.09 -14.46
CA PHE A 187 6.45 -2.09 -15.36
C PHE A 187 5.44 -1.63 -16.43
N ALA A 188 4.71 -2.57 -17.05
CA ALA A 188 3.70 -2.26 -18.06
C ALA A 188 2.56 -1.40 -17.52
N TYR A 189 2.11 -1.63 -16.28
CA TYR A 189 1.10 -0.77 -15.67
C TYR A 189 1.58 0.66 -15.46
N CYS A 190 2.86 0.82 -15.13
CA CYS A 190 3.44 2.08 -14.69
C CYS A 190 4.23 2.83 -15.78
N TYR A 191 4.54 2.22 -16.93
CA TYR A 191 5.52 2.76 -17.87
C TYR A 191 5.19 4.20 -18.34
N LYS A 192 3.90 4.53 -18.46
CA LYS A 192 3.44 5.86 -18.88
C LYS A 192 3.82 6.96 -17.88
N THR A 193 4.13 6.59 -16.65
CA THR A 193 4.55 7.51 -15.58
C THR A 193 6.07 7.64 -15.48
N VAL A 194 6.82 6.86 -16.27
CA VAL A 194 8.29 6.84 -16.27
C VAL A 194 8.81 7.61 -17.49
N GLU A 195 9.55 8.67 -17.23
CA GLU A 195 10.13 9.52 -18.28
C GLU A 195 11.49 8.99 -18.75
N SER A 196 12.25 8.41 -17.82
CA SER A 196 13.61 7.94 -18.05
C SER A 196 13.72 6.74 -18.98
N LYS A 197 14.85 6.67 -19.70
CA LYS A 197 15.21 5.55 -20.61
C LYS A 197 16.43 4.76 -20.15
N THR A 198 17.11 5.20 -19.08
CA THR A 198 18.26 4.53 -18.48
C THR A 198 18.10 4.47 -16.98
N VAL A 199 18.78 3.53 -16.32
CA VAL A 199 18.72 3.36 -14.87
C VAL A 199 19.25 4.60 -14.13
N ASP A 200 20.33 5.22 -14.62
CA ASP A 200 20.90 6.42 -13.99
C ASP A 200 19.98 7.65 -14.13
N ALA A 201 19.32 7.80 -15.28
CA ALA A 201 18.30 8.84 -15.44
C ALA A 201 17.12 8.59 -14.49
N LEU A 202 16.68 7.33 -14.37
CA LEU A 202 15.60 6.96 -13.47
C LEU A 202 15.95 7.25 -12.01
N LYS A 203 17.17 6.96 -11.57
CA LYS A 203 17.66 7.30 -10.22
C LYS A 203 17.50 8.80 -9.91
N ARG A 204 17.82 9.67 -10.88
CA ARG A 204 17.61 11.13 -10.74
C ARG A 204 16.14 11.52 -10.75
N GLU A 205 15.33 10.89 -11.61
CA GLU A 205 13.88 11.09 -11.67
C GLU A 205 13.21 10.70 -10.33
N ILE A 206 13.63 9.58 -9.73
CA ILE A 206 13.17 9.14 -8.41
C ILE A 206 13.50 10.19 -7.36
N ALA A 207 14.76 10.63 -7.25
CA ALA A 207 15.16 11.65 -6.27
C ALA A 207 14.34 12.94 -6.42
N SER A 208 14.14 13.41 -7.67
CA SER A 208 13.35 14.60 -7.96
C SER A 208 11.88 14.43 -7.55
N LYS A 209 11.23 13.34 -7.95
CA LYS A 209 9.81 13.09 -7.63
C LYS A 209 9.60 12.82 -6.14
N LEU A 210 10.54 12.16 -5.45
CA LEU A 210 10.52 12.01 -3.99
C LEU A 210 10.61 13.37 -3.29
N ARG A 211 11.50 14.26 -3.74
CA ARG A 211 11.57 15.64 -3.23
C ARG A 211 10.25 16.36 -3.41
N THR A 212 9.62 16.28 -4.58
CA THR A 212 8.30 16.88 -4.81
C THR A 212 7.25 16.32 -3.86
N ILE A 213 7.16 15.00 -3.68
CA ILE A 213 6.12 14.39 -2.84
C ILE A 213 6.32 14.76 -1.35
N LEU A 214 7.56 14.69 -0.85
CA LEU A 214 7.85 14.91 0.57
C LEU A 214 7.87 16.41 0.92
N VAL A 215 8.52 17.24 0.12
CA VAL A 215 8.77 18.66 0.44
C VAL A 215 7.64 19.56 -0.07
N THR A 216 7.24 19.39 -1.34
CA THR A 216 6.25 20.28 -1.96
C THR A 216 4.83 19.85 -1.62
N GLN A 217 4.52 18.56 -1.73
CA GLN A 217 3.17 18.03 -1.50
C GLN A 217 2.92 17.60 -0.06
N ARG A 218 3.97 17.57 0.78
CA ARG A 218 3.89 17.17 2.21
C ARG A 218 3.21 15.82 2.40
N LYS A 219 3.49 14.89 1.50
CA LYS A 219 3.03 13.50 1.59
C LYS A 219 4.02 12.67 2.40
N HIS A 220 3.52 11.59 2.99
CA HIS A 220 4.32 10.62 3.73
C HIS A 220 4.72 9.43 2.84
N LEU A 221 5.72 8.69 3.29
CA LEU A 221 6.16 7.42 2.69
C LEU A 221 6.21 6.35 3.77
N VAL A 222 5.63 5.18 3.51
CA VAL A 222 5.84 4.00 4.34
C VAL A 222 6.96 3.18 3.72
N VAL A 223 8.01 2.94 4.49
CA VAL A 223 9.26 2.32 4.02
C VAL A 223 9.71 1.22 4.98
N PRO A 224 10.19 0.09 4.46
CA PRO A 224 10.63 -1.02 5.29
C PRO A 224 11.98 -0.73 5.96
N VAL A 225 12.10 -1.15 7.22
CA VAL A 225 13.36 -1.14 7.97
C VAL A 225 14.12 -2.42 7.65
N VAL A 226 15.41 -2.29 7.31
CA VAL A 226 16.30 -3.40 6.96
C VAL A 226 17.49 -3.51 7.91
N GLY A 227 18.10 -4.69 7.99
CA GLY A 227 19.34 -4.95 8.73
C GLY A 227 19.35 -6.28 9.49
N CYS A 228 20.49 -6.96 9.50
CA CYS A 228 20.63 -8.32 10.03
C CYS A 228 20.76 -8.40 11.56
N ASN A 229 21.16 -7.31 12.22
CA ASN A 229 21.54 -7.29 13.65
C ASN A 229 20.45 -6.79 14.60
N PHE A 230 19.23 -6.57 14.12
CA PHE A 230 18.15 -5.90 14.88
C PHE A 230 16.96 -6.81 15.21
N ARG A 231 17.13 -8.12 14.95
CA ARG A 231 16.12 -9.14 15.26
C ARG A 231 15.79 -9.20 16.76
N SER A 232 16.71 -8.85 17.66
CA SER A 232 16.42 -8.78 19.10
C SER A 232 15.43 -7.67 19.43
N THR A 233 15.67 -6.43 19.00
CA THR A 233 14.76 -5.30 19.23
C THR A 233 13.37 -5.55 18.63
N LEU A 234 13.32 -6.06 17.39
CA LEU A 234 12.06 -6.42 16.72
C LEU A 234 11.35 -7.59 17.41
N SER A 235 12.09 -8.64 17.77
CA SER A 235 11.54 -9.81 18.46
C SER A 235 11.03 -9.46 19.86
N ASP A 236 11.70 -8.57 20.58
CA ASP A 236 11.30 -8.12 21.91
C ASP A 236 10.00 -7.33 21.84
N LEU A 237 9.93 -6.32 20.95
CA LEU A 237 8.71 -5.52 20.75
C LEU A 237 7.55 -6.38 20.23
N ALA A 238 7.79 -7.20 19.22
CA ALA A 238 6.76 -8.10 18.68
C ALA A 238 6.33 -9.15 19.72
N GLY A 239 7.25 -9.63 20.56
CA GLY A 239 7.00 -10.57 21.65
C GLY A 239 6.10 -9.96 22.73
N LEU A 240 6.44 -8.77 23.21
CA LEU A 240 5.62 -7.99 24.16
C LEU A 240 4.20 -7.82 23.63
N ILE A 241 4.06 -7.43 22.37
CA ILE A 241 2.74 -7.17 21.80
C ILE A 241 1.96 -8.47 21.55
N LYS A 242 2.63 -9.54 21.12
CA LYS A 242 2.00 -10.86 20.97
C LYS A 242 1.48 -11.38 22.30
N GLN A 243 2.24 -11.19 23.38
CA GLN A 243 1.81 -11.52 24.73
C GLN A 243 0.60 -10.68 25.15
N ALA A 244 0.65 -9.36 24.98
CA ALA A 244 -0.46 -8.46 25.28
C ALA A 244 -1.73 -8.81 24.49
N LYS A 245 -1.62 -9.16 23.20
CA LYS A 245 -2.74 -9.66 22.38
C LYS A 245 -3.32 -10.95 22.95
N ARG A 246 -2.47 -11.91 23.32
CA ARG A 246 -2.91 -13.22 23.83
C ARG A 246 -3.63 -13.08 25.17
N GLU A 247 -3.08 -12.28 26.08
CA GLU A 247 -3.70 -12.00 27.38
C GLU A 247 -5.00 -11.20 27.24
N GLY A 248 -5.02 -10.19 26.36
CA GLY A 248 -6.21 -9.42 26.04
C GLY A 248 -7.35 -10.28 25.48
N LYS A 249 -7.05 -11.17 24.52
CA LYS A 249 -8.01 -12.15 24.01
C LYS A 249 -8.54 -13.08 25.10
N LYS A 250 -7.66 -13.60 25.95
CA LYS A 250 -8.06 -14.46 27.08
C LYS A 250 -9.02 -13.73 28.02
N ARG A 251 -8.70 -12.49 28.41
CA ARG A 251 -9.55 -11.67 29.28
C ARG A 251 -10.86 -11.27 28.64
N SER A 252 -10.87 -10.95 27.35
CA SER A 252 -12.11 -10.68 26.60
C SER A 252 -13.05 -11.89 26.64
N LEU A 253 -12.52 -13.10 26.46
CA LEU A 253 -13.30 -14.33 26.47
C LEU A 253 -13.79 -14.74 27.87
N VAL A 254 -12.98 -14.52 28.92
CA VAL A 254 -13.29 -14.98 30.29
C VAL A 254 -14.02 -13.92 31.12
N GLU A 255 -13.66 -12.66 30.95
CA GLU A 255 -14.09 -11.53 31.81
C GLU A 255 -14.98 -10.53 31.06
N GLY A 256 -15.19 -10.71 29.74
CA GLY A 256 -15.97 -9.77 28.91
C GLY A 256 -15.28 -8.42 28.69
N LEU A 257 -13.97 -8.31 28.98
CA LEU A 257 -13.22 -7.07 28.83
C LEU A 257 -12.86 -6.77 27.37
N GLU A 258 -13.39 -5.68 26.84
CA GLU A 258 -13.09 -5.19 25.48
C GLU A 258 -11.93 -4.16 25.48
N GLY A 259 -11.51 -3.71 24.30
CA GLY A 259 -10.58 -2.57 24.15
C GLY A 259 -9.09 -2.86 24.32
N TYR A 260 -8.66 -4.12 24.42
CA TYR A 260 -7.23 -4.47 24.52
C TYR A 260 -6.44 -4.10 23.25
N GLU A 261 -7.04 -4.17 22.07
CA GLU A 261 -6.40 -3.75 20.80
C GLU A 261 -6.12 -2.25 20.78
N ALA A 262 -7.04 -1.43 21.29
CA ALA A 262 -6.85 0.02 21.41
C ALA A 262 -5.72 0.38 22.38
N ARG A 263 -5.54 -0.38 23.47
CA ARG A 263 -4.42 -0.19 24.41
C ARG A 263 -3.07 -0.50 23.76
N ILE A 264 -3.00 -1.59 23.00
CA ILE A 264 -1.79 -1.97 22.27
C ILE A 264 -1.43 -0.91 21.23
N ARG A 265 -2.43 -0.44 20.47
CA ARG A 265 -2.24 0.66 19.52
C ARG A 265 -1.72 1.91 20.22
N ARG A 266 -2.36 2.32 21.32
CA ARG A 266 -1.95 3.49 22.08
C ARG A 266 -0.51 3.39 22.61
N TYR A 267 -0.07 2.21 23.04
CA TYR A 267 1.33 2.00 23.40
C TYR A 267 2.26 2.18 22.20
N LEU A 268 1.93 1.58 21.04
CA LEU A 268 2.72 1.75 19.82
C LEU A 268 2.81 3.23 19.40
N GLU A 269 1.72 3.99 19.51
CA GLU A 269 1.66 5.43 19.26
C GLU A 269 2.54 6.25 20.22
N THR A 270 2.95 5.69 21.38
CA THR A 270 3.87 6.39 22.29
C THR A 270 5.35 6.22 21.93
N LEU A 271 5.68 5.27 21.07
CA LEU A 271 7.06 5.00 20.66
C LEU A 271 7.55 6.14 19.78
N LYS A 272 8.70 6.74 20.15
CA LYS A 272 9.31 7.78 19.32
C LYS A 272 10.27 7.12 18.34
N ILE A 273 10.10 7.41 17.05
CA ILE A 273 10.97 6.94 15.99
C ILE A 273 11.78 8.11 15.45
N TYR A 274 13.08 7.92 15.31
CA TYR A 274 14.01 8.90 14.77
C TYR A 274 14.71 8.35 13.54
N ILE A 275 14.84 9.18 12.51
CA ILE A 275 15.71 8.92 11.36
C ILE A 275 16.98 9.75 11.55
N SER A 276 18.13 9.09 11.62
CA SER A 276 19.42 9.72 11.91
C SER A 276 20.43 9.41 10.82
N PRO A 277 21.09 10.42 10.21
CA PRO A 277 22.14 10.18 9.24
C PRO A 277 23.41 9.68 9.92
N GLU A 278 24.03 8.64 9.35
CA GLU A 278 25.32 8.12 9.76
C GLU A 278 26.38 8.36 8.66
N PRO A 279 26.82 9.61 8.42
CA PRO A 279 27.70 9.94 7.30
C PRO A 279 29.08 9.27 7.38
N TYR A 280 29.47 8.78 8.55
CA TYR A 280 30.73 8.07 8.80
C TYR A 280 30.57 6.55 8.85
N ASN A 281 29.42 6.01 8.42
CA ASN A 281 29.22 4.57 8.35
C ASN A 281 30.21 3.97 7.33
N PRO A 282 31.00 2.94 7.71
CA PRO A 282 32.08 2.41 6.87
C PRO A 282 31.59 1.66 5.63
N HIS A 283 30.30 1.34 5.54
CA HIS A 283 29.70 0.55 4.46
C HIS A 283 28.80 1.36 3.52
N ASP A 284 28.28 2.50 3.99
CA ASP A 284 27.35 3.35 3.23
C ASP A 284 27.39 4.80 3.74
N SER A 285 27.98 5.71 2.95
CA SER A 285 28.06 7.14 3.29
C SER A 285 26.70 7.84 3.34
N HIS A 286 25.64 7.20 2.84
CA HIS A 286 24.28 7.71 2.85
C HIS A 286 23.39 7.01 3.89
N ALA A 287 23.98 6.21 4.78
CA ALA A 287 23.23 5.43 5.75
C ALA A 287 22.27 6.30 6.58
N LEU A 288 21.00 5.90 6.61
CA LEU A 288 19.97 6.49 7.45
C LEU A 288 19.51 5.44 8.47
N ALA A 289 19.94 5.63 9.73
CA ALA A 289 19.56 4.78 10.85
C ALA A 289 18.15 5.09 11.32
N VAL A 290 17.41 4.04 11.70
CA VAL A 290 16.08 4.11 12.31
C VAL A 290 16.24 3.75 13.78
N ILE A 291 16.00 4.72 14.66
CA ILE A 291 16.19 4.57 16.11
C ILE A 291 14.82 4.63 16.78
N ILE A 292 14.55 3.70 17.68
CA ILE A 292 13.36 3.69 18.53
C ILE A 292 13.74 4.12 19.95
N GLU A 293 12.93 4.97 20.55
CA GLU A 293 13.01 5.34 21.97
C GLU A 293 11.78 4.82 22.70
N ASP A 294 12.00 3.96 23.69
CA ASP A 294 10.98 3.40 24.59
C ASP A 294 11.39 3.66 26.04
N GLU A 295 10.56 4.36 26.82
CA GLU A 295 10.79 4.68 28.24
C GLU A 295 12.21 5.19 28.58
N ASN A 296 12.79 6.04 27.71
CA ASN A 296 14.16 6.61 27.77
C ASN A 296 15.30 5.69 27.31
N GLN A 297 15.02 4.50 26.80
CA GLN A 297 16.03 3.65 26.16
C GLN A 297 16.00 3.85 24.64
N ARG A 298 17.12 4.29 24.08
CA ARG A 298 17.31 4.39 22.63
C ARG A 298 17.95 3.13 22.09
N ARG A 299 17.32 2.50 21.11
CA ARG A 299 17.79 1.29 20.47
C ARG A 299 17.77 1.47 18.96
N LEU A 300 18.78 0.94 18.28
CA LEU A 300 18.78 0.87 16.82
C LEU A 300 17.75 -0.19 16.39
N LEU A 301 16.76 0.24 15.61
CA LEU A 301 15.75 -0.64 15.01
C LEU A 301 16.25 -1.21 13.67
N GLY A 302 17.06 -0.44 12.96
CA GLY A 302 17.71 -0.85 11.71
C GLY A 302 18.04 0.35 10.85
N TYR A 303 18.03 0.17 9.53
CA TYR A 303 18.35 1.20 8.56
C TYR A 303 17.27 1.29 7.48
N LEU A 304 17.17 2.45 6.84
CA LEU A 304 16.52 2.50 5.54
C LEU A 304 17.39 1.78 4.51
N LYS A 305 16.76 1.22 3.49
CA LYS A 305 17.49 0.51 2.45
C LYS A 305 18.46 1.46 1.73
N ARG A 306 19.72 1.05 1.56
CA ARG A 306 20.82 1.84 0.97
C ARG A 306 20.41 2.65 -0.27
N GLU A 307 19.78 2.01 -1.25
CA GLU A 307 19.43 2.70 -2.50
C GLU A 307 18.37 3.79 -2.30
N LEU A 308 17.47 3.63 -1.32
CA LEU A 308 16.53 4.67 -0.93
C LEU A 308 17.20 5.74 -0.06
N ALA A 309 18.07 5.33 0.87
CA ALA A 309 18.82 6.23 1.73
C ALA A 309 19.67 7.22 0.93
N ALA A 310 20.32 6.77 -0.14
CA ALA A 310 21.03 7.63 -1.09
C ALA A 310 20.16 8.71 -1.76
N MET A 311 18.86 8.45 -1.93
CA MET A 311 17.91 9.43 -2.49
C MET A 311 17.37 10.40 -1.43
N LEU A 312 17.32 9.98 -0.17
CA LEU A 312 16.71 10.73 0.93
C LEU A 312 17.72 11.52 1.76
N SER A 313 18.95 11.01 1.93
CA SER A 313 19.98 11.68 2.73
C SER A 313 20.32 13.10 2.26
N PRO A 314 20.32 13.43 0.95
CA PRO A 314 20.55 14.81 0.50
C PRO A 314 19.50 15.79 1.04
N LEU A 315 18.24 15.36 1.18
CA LEU A 315 17.18 16.21 1.74
C LEU A 315 17.47 16.60 3.19
N MET A 316 17.99 15.67 4.00
CA MET A 316 18.39 15.98 5.38
C MET A 316 19.57 16.97 5.41
N ALA A 317 20.55 16.79 4.52
CA ALA A 317 21.69 17.71 4.41
C ALA A 317 21.27 19.12 3.94
N GLU A 318 20.20 19.22 3.14
CA GLU A 318 19.59 20.48 2.70
C GLU A 318 18.71 21.15 3.79
N GLY A 319 18.61 20.56 4.98
CA GLY A 319 17.86 21.13 6.11
C GLY A 319 16.40 20.68 6.17
N TYR A 320 16.04 19.57 5.54
CA TYR A 320 14.72 18.95 5.66
C TYR A 320 14.79 17.71 6.57
N PRO A 321 14.62 17.86 7.89
CA PRO A 321 14.64 16.73 8.81
C PRO A 321 13.39 15.84 8.62
N PHE A 322 13.57 14.52 8.72
CA PHE A 322 12.45 13.59 8.69
C PHE A 322 11.83 13.44 10.08
N THR A 323 10.50 13.51 10.12
CA THR A 323 9.69 12.95 11.20
C THR A 323 9.30 11.52 10.84
N ALA A 324 9.21 10.64 11.84
CA ALA A 324 8.85 9.26 11.63
C ALA A 324 7.97 8.66 12.73
N THR A 325 7.13 7.69 12.35
CA THR A 325 6.33 6.84 13.25
C THR A 325 6.35 5.39 12.78
N LEU A 326 5.86 4.46 13.60
CA LEU A 326 5.89 3.03 13.32
C LEU A 326 4.65 2.61 12.51
N ALA A 327 4.76 2.54 11.19
CA ALA A 327 3.62 2.15 10.35
C ALA A 327 3.12 0.72 10.63
N ARG A 328 4.05 -0.24 10.69
CA ARG A 328 3.74 -1.67 10.86
C ARG A 328 4.82 -2.37 11.66
N LEU A 329 4.41 -3.34 12.47
CA LEU A 329 5.32 -4.21 13.22
C LEU A 329 4.84 -5.66 13.24
N SER A 330 5.79 -6.56 13.01
CA SER A 330 5.68 -8.02 13.12
C SER A 330 7.00 -8.59 13.67
N PRO A 331 7.07 -9.89 14.03
CA PRO A 331 8.30 -10.49 14.55
C PRO A 331 9.51 -10.41 13.61
N ASP A 332 9.28 -10.31 12.31
CA ASP A 332 10.29 -10.40 11.26
C ASP A 332 10.39 -9.15 10.38
N GLN A 333 9.43 -8.23 10.49
CA GLN A 333 9.37 -7.01 9.69
C GLN A 333 8.85 -5.82 10.51
N ALA A 334 9.50 -4.67 10.34
CA ALA A 334 8.95 -3.37 10.72
C ALA A 334 9.05 -2.41 9.56
N ASP A 335 8.05 -1.55 9.45
CA ASP A 335 8.02 -0.46 8.49
C ASP A 335 7.74 0.84 9.24
N VAL A 336 8.36 1.92 8.77
CA VAL A 336 8.21 3.26 9.33
C VAL A 336 7.55 4.16 8.31
N GLU A 337 6.68 5.03 8.78
CA GLU A 337 6.16 6.15 8.00
C GLU A 337 7.10 7.33 8.21
N ILE A 338 7.51 7.99 7.12
CA ILE A 338 8.40 9.15 7.14
C ILE A 338 7.80 10.34 6.38
N TRP A 339 8.03 11.56 6.87
CA TRP A 339 7.61 12.82 6.24
C TRP A 339 8.50 14.00 6.67
N ILE A 340 8.38 15.14 6.00
CA ILE A 340 9.16 16.39 6.24
C ILE A 340 8.25 17.51 6.71
#